data_AF-A0A1G4TPQ5-F1
#
_entry.id   AF-A0A1G4TPQ5-F1
#
_cell.length_a   1.000
_cell.length_b   1.000
_cell.length_c   1.000
_cell.angle_alpha   90.00
_cell.angle_beta   90.00
_cell.angle_gamma   90.00
#
_symmetry.space_group_name_H-M   'P 1'
#
loop_
_entity.id
_entity.type
_entity.pdbx_description
1 polymer ?
#
loop_
_entity_poly.entity_id
_entity_poly.type
_entity_poly.pdbx_seq_one_letter_code
_entity_poly.pdbx_strand_id
1 'polypeptide(L)'
;TMYGISNLLEIGAGFPDEIAKVHQSPAVTEALLVNGTAFADFPGASIGSNPEKALQASPMGHVEGRKPPFLIMHGSADKLVSPRQSVQLYEALKNRGEKVEYVLVEHAGHSDLTWYQPPIIDRVVEWFKGVLGEPIKGDGNTPVPNGGNLLKDSGRILRNNAGLRPMPSVSGAFSSLFFFGSSHLPLNVGRHFFQYLSFATVAPLPSIR
;
A
#
# COMPACT_ATOMS: atom_id res chain seq x y z
N THR A 1 10.06 -8.60 -0.53
CA THR A 1 9.37 -7.58 -1.34
C THR A 1 9.29 -8.06 -2.77
N MET A 2 8.19 -7.81 -3.45
CA MET A 2 7.97 -8.21 -4.84
C MET A 2 7.70 -6.95 -5.66
N TYR A 3 8.50 -6.73 -6.71
CA TYR A 3 8.37 -5.64 -7.71
C TYR A 3 8.05 -4.24 -7.15
N GLY A 4 8.57 -3.93 -5.96
CA GLY A 4 8.27 -2.69 -5.25
C GLY A 4 9.19 -1.52 -5.60
N ILE A 5 8.68 -0.30 -5.42
CA ILE A 5 9.46 0.95 -5.46
C ILE A 5 10.33 1.04 -4.20
N SER A 6 11.60 1.40 -4.35
CA SER A 6 12.56 1.57 -3.24
C SER A 6 12.91 3.04 -2.96
N ASN A 7 12.87 3.90 -3.98
CA ASN A 7 13.24 5.31 -3.89
C ASN A 7 12.27 6.16 -4.71
N LEU A 8 11.43 6.95 -4.02
CA LEU A 8 10.44 7.82 -4.65
C LEU A 8 11.08 8.93 -5.49
N LEU A 9 12.33 9.32 -5.22
CA LEU A 9 13.05 10.32 -6.00
C LEU A 9 13.49 9.82 -7.39
N GLU A 10 13.49 8.50 -7.59
CA GLU A 10 14.04 7.86 -8.78
C GLU A 10 13.06 6.86 -9.44
N ILE A 11 11.74 7.00 -9.26
CA ILE A 11 10.76 6.05 -9.83
C ILE A 11 10.92 5.92 -11.35
N GLY A 12 11.14 7.04 -12.03
CA GLY A 12 11.35 7.07 -13.48
C GLY A 12 12.68 6.47 -13.96
N ALA A 13 13.62 6.19 -13.05
CA ALA A 13 14.94 5.71 -13.43
C ALA A 13 14.88 4.30 -14.05
N GLY A 14 15.52 4.13 -15.20
CA GLY A 14 15.50 2.87 -15.96
C GLY A 14 14.39 2.79 -17.01
N PHE A 15 13.56 3.83 -17.15
CA PHE A 15 12.65 4.04 -18.27
C PHE A 15 13.20 5.10 -19.24
N PRO A 16 12.65 5.21 -20.47
CA PRO A 16 12.94 6.32 -21.38
C PRO A 16 12.75 7.69 -20.74
N ASP A 17 13.53 8.68 -21.18
CA ASP A 17 13.58 10.02 -20.60
C ASP A 17 12.21 10.71 -20.55
N GLU A 18 11.34 10.44 -21.53
CA GLU A 18 9.99 10.98 -21.59
C GLU A 18 9.14 10.49 -20.41
N ILE A 19 9.25 9.21 -20.06
CA ILE A 19 8.57 8.62 -18.90
C ILE A 19 9.20 9.15 -17.62
N ALA A 20 10.54 9.19 -17.55
CA ALA A 20 11.25 9.69 -16.38
C ALA A 20 10.87 11.15 -16.05
N LYS A 21 10.65 11.98 -17.08
CA LYS A 21 10.21 13.37 -16.93
C LYS A 21 8.80 13.50 -16.35
N VAL A 22 7.89 12.57 -16.63
CA VAL A 22 6.54 12.59 -16.05
C VAL A 22 6.62 12.54 -14.51
N HIS A 23 7.51 11.73 -13.95
CA HIS A 23 7.74 11.59 -12.50
C HIS A 23 8.26 12.88 -11.82
N GLN A 24 8.63 13.91 -12.58
CA GLN A 24 8.99 15.22 -12.03
C GLN A 24 7.79 16.17 -11.90
N SER A 25 6.63 15.81 -12.43
CA SER A 25 5.41 16.62 -12.32
C SER A 25 4.90 16.65 -10.88
N PRO A 26 4.37 17.78 -10.37
CA PRO A 26 3.67 17.83 -9.08
C PRO A 26 2.36 17.03 -9.06
N ALA A 27 1.89 16.55 -10.21
CA ALA A 27 0.62 15.83 -10.34
C ALA A 27 0.77 14.29 -10.29
N VAL A 28 1.99 13.74 -10.22
CA VAL A 28 2.18 12.28 -10.13
C VAL A 28 1.77 11.74 -8.77
N THR A 29 1.38 10.46 -8.73
CA THR A 29 0.80 9.84 -7.55
C THR A 29 1.74 9.90 -6.33
N GLU A 30 3.04 9.66 -6.51
CA GLU A 30 4.03 9.77 -5.44
C GLU A 30 4.14 11.20 -4.88
N ALA A 31 4.04 12.22 -5.74
CA ALA A 31 4.09 13.61 -5.32
C ALA A 31 2.83 13.98 -4.52
N LEU A 32 1.66 13.54 -4.98
CA LEU A 32 0.39 13.77 -4.28
C LEU A 32 0.33 13.03 -2.93
N LEU A 33 0.85 11.79 -2.86
CA LEU A 33 0.90 11.02 -1.61
C LEU A 33 1.86 11.63 -0.59
N VAL A 34 3.00 12.14 -1.04
CA VAL A 34 4.03 12.71 -0.15
C VAL A 34 3.70 14.15 0.23
N ASN A 35 3.29 14.99 -0.72
CA ASN A 35 3.12 16.43 -0.52
C ASN A 35 1.68 16.86 -0.27
N GLY A 36 0.70 16.00 -0.60
CA GLY A 36 -0.71 16.36 -0.62
C GLY A 36 -1.15 16.93 -1.95
N THR A 37 -2.47 17.00 -2.14
CA THR A 37 -3.09 17.62 -3.31
C THR A 37 -3.04 19.14 -3.24
N ALA A 38 -2.94 19.81 -4.38
CA ALA A 38 -3.12 21.25 -4.44
C ALA A 38 -4.49 21.64 -3.87
N PHE A 39 -4.50 22.54 -2.89
CA PHE A 39 -5.71 22.98 -2.19
C PHE A 39 -5.50 24.35 -1.55
N ALA A 40 -6.51 25.22 -1.66
CA ALA A 40 -6.49 26.59 -1.16
C ALA A 40 -5.23 27.37 -1.58
N ASP A 41 -4.32 27.62 -0.65
CA ASP A 41 -3.07 28.37 -0.83
C ASP A 41 -1.85 27.49 -1.17
N PHE A 42 -2.02 26.17 -1.25
CA PHE A 42 -0.98 25.23 -1.65
C PHE A 42 -1.11 24.83 -3.13
N PRO A 43 -0.17 25.21 -4.02
CA PRO A 43 -0.24 24.91 -5.45
C PRO A 43 0.16 23.47 -5.82
N GLY A 44 0.55 22.64 -4.84
CA GLY A 44 1.19 21.34 -5.08
C GLY A 44 2.71 21.44 -5.15
N ALA A 45 3.38 20.29 -5.09
CA ALA A 45 4.85 20.23 -5.15
C ALA A 45 5.31 18.91 -5.76
N SER A 46 6.38 18.94 -6.57
CA SER A 46 6.98 17.73 -7.14
C SER A 46 7.62 16.85 -6.07
N ILE A 47 7.86 15.58 -6.38
CA ILE A 47 8.49 14.65 -5.42
C ILE A 47 9.89 15.12 -4.98
N GLY A 48 10.63 15.81 -5.87
CA GLY A 48 11.94 16.39 -5.58
C GLY A 48 11.92 17.70 -4.79
N SER A 49 10.76 18.27 -4.49
CA SER A 49 10.66 19.54 -3.73
C SER A 49 11.09 19.44 -2.27
N ASN A 50 10.94 18.25 -1.67
CA ASN A 50 11.41 17.94 -0.32
C ASN A 50 12.03 16.53 -0.32
N PRO A 51 13.31 16.40 -0.69
CA PRO A 51 14.00 15.11 -0.79
C PRO A 51 13.98 14.32 0.51
N GLU A 52 14.08 14.99 1.65
CA GLU A 52 14.03 14.35 2.97
C GLU A 52 12.69 13.67 3.21
N LYS A 53 11.57 14.35 2.90
CA LYS A 53 10.22 13.79 3.03
C LYS A 53 10.00 12.62 2.07
N ALA A 54 10.50 12.73 0.83
CA ALA A 54 10.45 11.64 -0.13
C ALA A 54 11.26 10.42 0.35
N LEU A 55 12.45 10.62 0.92
CA LEU A 55 13.27 9.55 1.49
C LEU A 55 12.62 8.92 2.73
N GLN A 56 12.00 9.71 3.61
CA GLN A 56 11.24 9.19 4.75
C GLN A 56 10.05 8.33 4.31
N ALA A 57 9.48 8.59 3.13
CA ALA A 57 8.44 7.76 2.53
C ALA A 57 8.99 6.60 1.66
N SER A 58 10.31 6.49 1.51
CA SER A 58 10.98 5.49 0.67
C SER A 58 11.65 4.39 1.49
N PRO A 59 11.59 3.10 1.10
CA PRO A 59 12.39 2.05 1.75
C PRO A 59 13.88 2.37 1.87
N MET A 60 14.45 3.08 0.89
CA MET A 60 15.85 3.53 0.91
C MET A 60 16.19 4.47 2.07
N GLY A 61 15.21 5.22 2.62
CA GLY A 61 15.42 6.03 3.82
C GLY A 61 15.49 5.23 5.12
N HIS A 62 15.16 3.93 5.07
CA HIS A 62 15.03 3.07 6.25
C HIS A 62 15.99 1.88 6.24
N VAL A 63 16.99 1.85 5.36
CA VAL A 63 17.98 0.76 5.28
C VAL A 63 18.96 0.74 6.47
N GLU A 64 18.94 1.76 7.32
CA GLU A 64 19.76 1.86 8.52
C GLU A 64 19.27 0.99 9.67
N GLY A 65 20.21 0.49 10.48
CA GLY A 65 19.94 -0.44 11.58
C GLY A 65 19.64 -1.86 11.10
N ARG A 66 19.63 -2.82 12.04
CA ARG A 66 19.45 -4.24 11.76
C ARG A 66 18.15 -4.51 11.00
N LYS A 67 18.22 -5.40 10.00
CA LYS A 67 17.07 -5.81 9.20
C LYS A 67 16.74 -7.29 9.37
N PRO A 68 15.46 -7.68 9.22
CA PRO A 68 15.12 -9.09 9.01
C PRO A 68 15.71 -9.57 7.68
N PRO A 69 15.82 -10.87 7.43
CA PRO A 69 16.17 -11.38 6.12
C PRO A 69 15.19 -10.93 5.03
N PHE A 70 15.68 -10.63 3.84
CA PHE A 70 14.88 -10.20 2.68
C PHE A 70 14.98 -11.20 1.53
N LEU A 71 13.84 -11.51 0.92
CA LEU A 71 13.75 -11.97 -0.46
C LEU A 71 13.19 -10.83 -1.30
N ILE A 72 13.95 -10.41 -2.31
CA ILE A 72 13.57 -9.39 -3.29
C ILE A 72 13.36 -10.09 -4.62
N MET A 73 12.17 -10.00 -5.19
CA MET A 73 11.86 -10.57 -6.51
C MET A 73 11.34 -9.48 -7.44
N HIS A 74 11.78 -9.47 -8.70
CA HIS A 74 11.33 -8.50 -9.70
C HIS A 74 11.24 -9.16 -11.09
N GLY A 75 10.32 -8.71 -11.93
CA GLY A 75 10.19 -9.20 -13.31
C GLY A 75 11.12 -8.44 -14.26
N SER A 76 11.81 -9.11 -15.17
CA SER A 76 12.75 -8.44 -16.09
C SER A 76 12.06 -7.60 -17.18
N ALA A 77 10.78 -7.83 -17.43
CA ALA A 77 9.96 -7.10 -18.39
C ALA A 77 8.95 -6.15 -17.71
N ASP A 78 9.16 -5.80 -16.44
CA ASP A 78 8.32 -4.87 -15.71
C ASP A 78 8.38 -3.46 -16.34
N LYS A 79 7.21 -2.98 -16.78
CA LYS A 79 7.02 -1.67 -17.42
C LYS A 79 6.35 -0.64 -16.50
N LEU A 80 5.94 -1.04 -15.30
CA LEU A 80 5.31 -0.16 -14.30
C LEU A 80 6.32 0.30 -13.26
N VAL A 81 7.17 -0.60 -12.80
CA VAL A 81 8.25 -0.30 -11.86
C VAL A 81 9.53 -0.86 -12.44
N SER A 82 10.55 -0.02 -12.61
CA SER A 82 11.82 -0.49 -13.17
C SER A 82 12.47 -1.51 -12.21
N PRO A 83 13.01 -2.63 -12.72
CA PRO A 83 13.80 -3.58 -11.92
C PRO A 83 14.99 -2.91 -11.19
N ARG A 84 15.44 -1.76 -11.69
CA ARG A 84 16.45 -0.91 -11.06
C ARG A 84 16.11 -0.59 -9.59
N GLN A 85 14.84 -0.40 -9.25
CA GLN A 85 14.41 -0.15 -7.86
C GLN A 85 14.77 -1.33 -6.94
N SER A 86 14.51 -2.56 -7.38
CA SER A 86 14.88 -3.74 -6.60
C SER A 86 16.39 -3.97 -6.53
N VAL A 87 17.13 -3.69 -7.60
CA VAL A 87 18.60 -3.73 -7.59
C VAL A 87 19.16 -2.72 -6.59
N GLN A 88 18.66 -1.48 -6.57
CA GLN A 88 19.10 -0.46 -5.62
C GLN A 88 18.90 -0.89 -4.16
N LEU A 89 17.72 -1.41 -3.82
CA LEU A 89 17.44 -1.91 -2.47
C LEU A 89 18.30 -3.13 -2.11
N TYR A 90 18.49 -4.06 -3.04
CA TYR A 90 19.35 -5.22 -2.86
C TYR A 90 20.79 -4.81 -2.53
N GLU A 91 21.39 -3.96 -3.36
CA GLU A 91 22.77 -3.50 -3.15
C GLU A 91 22.90 -2.70 -1.84
N ALA A 92 21.92 -1.87 -1.50
CA ALA A 92 21.93 -1.12 -0.24
C ALA A 92 21.91 -2.03 1.00
N LEU A 93 21.07 -3.06 1.00
CA LEU A 93 21.00 -4.05 2.09
C LEU A 93 22.26 -4.93 2.14
N LYS A 94 22.73 -5.39 0.98
CA LYS A 94 23.92 -6.24 0.86
C LYS A 94 25.18 -5.53 1.35
N ASN A 95 25.38 -4.27 0.95
CA ASN A 95 26.53 -3.46 1.37
C ASN A 95 26.55 -3.19 2.88
N ARG A 96 25.42 -3.35 3.57
CA ARG A 96 25.31 -3.26 5.02
C ARG A 96 25.49 -4.61 5.73
N GLY A 97 25.75 -5.68 4.98
CA GLY A 97 25.89 -7.03 5.52
C GLY A 97 24.58 -7.68 5.95
N GLU A 98 23.43 -7.13 5.51
CA GLU A 98 22.13 -7.72 5.81
C GLU A 98 21.91 -9.01 4.99
N LYS A 99 21.10 -9.92 5.53
CA LYS A 99 20.72 -11.15 4.80
C LYS A 99 19.70 -10.79 3.72
N VAL A 100 20.13 -10.76 2.46
CA VAL A 100 19.26 -10.41 1.34
C VAL A 100 19.52 -11.33 0.14
N GLU A 101 18.43 -11.83 -0.44
CA GLU A 101 18.41 -12.57 -1.70
C GLU A 101 17.69 -11.73 -2.77
N TYR A 102 18.18 -11.79 -4.00
CA TYR A 102 17.58 -11.13 -5.15
C TYR A 102 17.33 -12.14 -6.28
N VAL A 103 16.10 -12.12 -6.81
CA VAL A 103 15.67 -12.96 -7.94
C VAL A 103 15.08 -12.06 -9.02
N LEU A 104 15.68 -12.08 -10.20
CA LEU A 104 15.11 -11.50 -11.41
C LEU A 104 14.36 -12.60 -12.17
N VAL A 105 13.05 -12.47 -12.28
CA VAL A 105 12.18 -13.41 -12.99
C VAL A 105 12.16 -13.01 -14.46
N GLU A 106 12.76 -13.85 -15.30
CA GLU A 106 12.89 -13.57 -16.73
C GLU A 106 11.52 -13.47 -17.41
N HIS A 107 11.36 -12.47 -18.28
CA HIS A 107 10.16 -12.16 -19.07
C HIS A 107 8.91 -11.77 -18.27
N ALA A 108 8.93 -11.83 -16.94
CA ALA A 108 7.81 -11.41 -16.12
C ALA A 108 7.68 -9.88 -16.11
N GLY A 109 6.45 -9.39 -16.21
CA GLY A 109 6.05 -8.01 -16.00
C GLY A 109 5.60 -7.74 -14.55
N HIS A 110 4.80 -6.68 -14.37
CA HIS A 110 4.28 -6.28 -13.06
C HIS A 110 3.03 -7.10 -12.67
N SER A 111 3.19 -8.10 -11.80
CA SER A 111 2.07 -8.95 -11.33
C SER A 111 1.29 -9.68 -12.45
N ASP A 112 1.95 -10.07 -13.54
CA ASP A 112 1.34 -10.91 -14.58
C ASP A 112 1.15 -12.38 -14.13
N LEU A 113 0.65 -13.23 -15.04
CA LEU A 113 0.38 -14.65 -14.77
C LEU A 113 1.62 -15.44 -14.29
N THR A 114 2.84 -14.99 -14.60
CA THR A 114 4.08 -15.66 -14.20
C THR A 114 4.20 -15.74 -12.67
N TRP A 115 3.74 -14.72 -11.96
CA TRP A 115 3.84 -14.62 -10.50
C TRP A 115 2.95 -15.62 -9.75
N TYR A 116 1.97 -16.20 -10.43
CA TYR A 116 1.02 -17.16 -9.86
C TYR A 116 1.37 -18.61 -10.21
N GLN A 117 2.52 -18.84 -10.86
CA GLN A 117 2.94 -20.20 -11.23
C GLN A 117 3.54 -20.93 -10.02
N PRO A 118 3.33 -22.27 -9.91
CA PRO A 118 3.86 -23.06 -8.80
C PRO A 118 5.35 -22.82 -8.51
N PRO A 119 6.27 -22.71 -9.49
CA PRO A 119 7.68 -22.47 -9.20
C PRO A 119 7.96 -21.15 -8.45
N ILE A 120 7.18 -20.09 -8.71
CA ILE A 120 7.33 -18.81 -8.00
C ILE A 120 6.80 -18.94 -6.57
N ILE A 121 5.64 -19.59 -6.41
CA ILE A 121 5.04 -19.84 -5.10
C ILE A 121 5.97 -20.70 -4.25
N ASP A 122 6.46 -21.81 -4.79
CA ASP A 122 7.37 -22.73 -4.12
C ASP A 122 8.66 -22.02 -3.70
N ARG A 123 9.24 -21.19 -4.58
CA ARG A 123 10.43 -20.39 -4.25
C ARG A 123 10.24 -19.48 -3.04
N VAL A 124 9.08 -18.84 -2.93
CA VAL A 124 8.73 -17.97 -1.80
C VAL A 124 8.49 -18.79 -0.54
N VAL A 125 7.76 -19.90 -0.64
CA VAL A 125 7.48 -20.80 0.48
C VAL A 125 8.77 -21.40 1.03
N GLU A 126 9.63 -21.95 0.18
CA GLU A 126 10.93 -22.51 0.57
C GLU A 126 11.82 -21.48 1.25
N TRP A 127 11.81 -20.24 0.75
CA TRP A 127 12.55 -19.15 1.40
C TRP A 127 12.04 -18.90 2.82
N PHE A 128 10.72 -18.77 3.01
CA PHE A 128 10.14 -18.60 4.34
C PHE A 128 10.45 -19.78 5.25
N LYS A 129 10.39 -21.01 4.74
CA LYS A 129 10.77 -22.21 5.50
C LYS A 129 12.24 -22.19 5.92
N GLY A 130 13.13 -21.73 5.04
CA GLY A 130 14.54 -21.55 5.37
C GLY A 130 14.81 -20.47 6.43
N VAL A 131 14.01 -19.41 6.45
CA VAL A 131 14.16 -18.29 7.39
C VAL A 131 13.46 -18.54 8.74
N LEU A 132 12.26 -19.13 8.72
CA LEU A 132 11.35 -19.25 9.87
C LEU A 132 11.19 -20.69 10.39
N GLY A 133 11.60 -21.70 9.61
CA GLY A 133 11.34 -23.12 9.88
C GLY A 133 10.05 -23.65 9.24
N GLU A 134 9.75 -24.93 9.49
CA GLU A 134 8.52 -25.58 9.00
C GLU A 134 7.26 -24.94 9.61
N PRO A 135 6.16 -24.80 8.83
CA PRO A 135 4.89 -24.34 9.36
C PRO A 135 4.44 -25.19 10.56
N ILE A 136 4.04 -24.53 11.63
CA ILE A 136 3.46 -25.20 12.79
C ILE A 136 2.13 -25.81 12.35
N LYS A 137 1.99 -27.13 12.46
CA LYS A 137 0.71 -27.81 12.23
C LYS A 137 -0.32 -27.21 13.21
N GLY A 138 -1.35 -26.57 12.67
CA GLY A 138 -2.51 -26.19 13.48
C GLY A 138 -3.05 -27.43 14.19
N ASP A 139 -3.52 -27.26 15.41
CA ASP A 139 -4.35 -28.28 16.04
C ASP A 139 -5.53 -28.52 15.10
N GLY A 140 -5.74 -29.74 14.62
CA GLY A 140 -6.79 -30.05 13.63
C GLY A 140 -8.22 -29.84 14.12
N ASN A 141 -8.41 -29.04 15.18
CA ASN A 141 -9.63 -28.77 15.92
C ASN A 141 -10.12 -27.31 15.77
N THR A 142 -9.32 -26.42 15.15
CA THR A 142 -9.80 -25.08 14.78
C THR A 142 -10.54 -25.17 13.45
N PRO A 143 -11.88 -24.95 13.40
CA PRO A 143 -12.62 -25.00 12.16
C PRO A 143 -12.05 -23.94 11.22
N VAL A 144 -11.46 -24.36 10.09
CA VAL A 144 -11.15 -23.45 8.99
C VAL A 144 -12.51 -22.88 8.55
N PRO A 145 -12.75 -21.56 8.63
CA PRO A 145 -14.00 -21.01 8.16
C PRO A 145 -14.11 -21.35 6.67
N ASN A 146 -15.05 -22.24 6.33
CA ASN A 146 -15.39 -22.54 4.94
C ASN A 146 -15.56 -21.20 4.22
N GLY A 147 -14.77 -20.99 3.15
CA GLY A 147 -14.59 -19.72 2.43
C GLY A 147 -15.86 -18.90 2.24
N GLY A 148 -16.23 -18.17 3.29
CA GLY A 148 -17.48 -17.44 3.40
C GLY A 148 -17.12 -15.98 3.63
N ASN A 149 -17.46 -15.15 2.63
CA ASN A 149 -17.35 -13.69 2.60
C ASN A 149 -16.75 -13.03 3.85
N LEU A 150 -15.48 -12.59 3.71
CA LEU A 150 -14.69 -11.80 4.66
C LEU A 150 -15.36 -10.49 5.16
N LEU A 151 -16.55 -10.16 4.66
CA LEU A 151 -17.35 -9.00 5.07
C LEU A 151 -18.24 -9.25 6.30
N LYS A 152 -18.43 -10.51 6.74
CA LYS A 152 -19.29 -10.83 7.90
C LYS A 152 -18.54 -11.01 9.22
N ASP A 153 -17.24 -11.31 9.19
CA ASP A 153 -16.46 -11.68 10.38
C ASP A 153 -15.77 -10.51 11.11
N SER A 154 -15.85 -9.29 10.57
CA SER A 154 -15.29 -8.08 11.18
C SER A 154 -15.93 -7.73 12.54
N GLY A 155 -17.11 -8.26 12.86
CA GLY A 155 -17.78 -8.06 14.16
C GLY A 155 -17.26 -8.94 15.31
N ARG A 156 -16.50 -10.01 15.03
CA ARG A 156 -16.09 -11.00 16.04
C ARG A 156 -14.68 -10.76 16.58
N ILE A 157 -13.79 -10.18 15.78
CA ILE A 157 -12.40 -9.85 16.15
C ILE A 157 -12.33 -8.72 17.18
N LEU A 158 -13.33 -7.82 17.22
CA LEU A 158 -13.31 -6.64 18.10
C LEU A 158 -13.74 -6.92 19.56
N ARG A 159 -14.17 -8.14 19.91
CA ARG A 159 -14.67 -8.45 21.26
C ARG A 159 -13.59 -8.88 22.26
N ASN A 160 -12.40 -9.25 21.79
CA ASN A 160 -11.34 -9.77 22.67
C ASN A 160 -10.44 -8.68 23.28
N ASN A 161 -10.73 -7.40 23.04
CA ASN A 161 -9.98 -6.26 23.61
C ASN A 161 -10.78 -5.44 24.63
N ALA A 162 -11.76 -6.07 25.30
CA ALA A 162 -12.56 -5.46 26.36
C ALA A 162 -11.77 -5.35 27.68
N GLY A 163 -10.69 -4.56 27.68
CA GLY A 163 -9.90 -4.18 28.85
C GLY A 163 -9.83 -2.67 29.10
N LEU A 164 -10.54 -1.85 28.31
CA LEU A 164 -10.53 -0.40 28.45
C LEU A 164 -11.93 0.08 28.84
N ARG A 165 -12.02 0.77 29.99
CA ARG A 165 -13.27 1.30 30.55
C ARG A 165 -13.86 2.37 29.62
N PRO A 166 -15.19 2.38 29.38
CA PRO A 166 -15.83 3.40 28.57
C PRO A 166 -15.93 4.74 29.32
N MET A 167 -15.67 5.85 28.62
CA MET A 167 -15.94 7.23 29.06
C MET A 167 -17.45 7.53 28.96
N PRO A 168 -17.99 8.46 29.78
CA PRO A 168 -19.43 8.71 29.83
C PRO A 168 -19.93 9.50 28.60
N SER A 169 -21.15 9.15 28.15
CA SER A 169 -21.83 9.79 27.02
C SER A 169 -22.41 11.16 27.39
N VAL A 170 -22.17 12.18 26.58
CA VAL A 170 -22.93 13.45 26.61
C VAL A 170 -24.01 13.38 25.52
N SER A 171 -25.27 13.47 25.94
CA SER A 171 -26.45 13.54 25.06
C SER A 171 -26.63 14.97 24.56
N GLY A 172 -26.78 15.15 23.25
CA GLY A 172 -27.12 16.42 22.61
C GLY A 172 -27.88 16.17 21.31
N ALA A 173 -29.19 16.45 21.33
CA ALA A 173 -30.08 16.34 20.18
C ALA A 173 -29.89 17.54 19.25
N PHE A 174 -29.84 17.30 17.93
CA PHE A 174 -30.02 18.33 16.92
C PHE A 174 -30.99 17.84 15.84
N SER A 175 -32.07 18.59 15.68
CA SER A 175 -33.09 18.42 14.66
C SER A 175 -32.61 19.04 13.34
N SER A 176 -32.82 18.37 12.20
CA SER A 176 -32.61 18.95 10.88
C SER A 176 -33.89 18.84 10.06
N LEU A 177 -34.41 20.01 9.69
CA LEU A 177 -35.54 20.22 8.79
C LEU A 177 -34.99 20.21 7.35
N PHE A 178 -35.55 19.39 6.45
CA PHE A 178 -35.27 19.48 5.02
C PHE A 178 -36.58 19.56 4.21
N PHE A 179 -36.69 20.60 3.40
CA PHE A 179 -37.66 20.76 2.32
C PHE A 179 -37.19 19.96 1.10
N PHE A 180 -38.06 19.15 0.48
CA PHE A 180 -37.82 18.54 -0.83
C PHE A 180 -38.69 19.23 -1.89
N GLY A 181 -38.04 19.91 -2.83
CA GLY A 181 -38.63 20.29 -4.11
C GLY A 181 -38.49 19.13 -5.09
N SER A 182 -39.61 18.64 -5.60
CA SER A 182 -39.69 17.50 -6.52
C SER A 182 -39.74 18.02 -7.96
N SER A 183 -38.92 17.47 -8.85
CA SER A 183 -39.10 17.58 -10.30
C SER A 183 -38.78 16.24 -10.93
N HIS A 184 -39.79 15.65 -11.58
CA HIS A 184 -39.77 14.37 -12.25
C HIS A 184 -39.05 14.46 -13.61
N LEU A 185 -38.42 13.36 -14.06
CA LEU A 185 -38.58 12.71 -15.37
C LEU A 185 -37.64 11.45 -15.47
N PRO A 186 -37.88 10.49 -16.40
CA PRO A 186 -37.75 9.07 -16.10
C PRO A 186 -36.68 8.28 -16.88
N LEU A 187 -36.29 7.15 -16.27
CA LEU A 187 -36.02 5.78 -16.77
C LEU A 187 -35.03 5.45 -17.92
N ASN A 188 -34.24 4.40 -17.62
CA ASN A 188 -33.44 3.46 -18.44
C ASN A 188 -32.18 4.04 -19.11
N VAL A 189 -30.97 3.50 -18.89
CA VAL A 189 -30.53 2.12 -19.17
C VAL A 189 -29.38 1.73 -18.23
N GLY A 190 -29.38 0.46 -17.77
CA GLY A 190 -28.42 -0.07 -16.79
C GLY A 190 -27.05 -0.46 -17.33
N ARG A 191 -26.04 -0.40 -16.46
CA ARG A 191 -25.15 -1.51 -16.10
C ARG A 191 -24.23 -1.08 -14.96
N HIS A 192 -23.99 -2.01 -14.05
CA HIS A 192 -23.25 -1.87 -12.80
C HIS A 192 -21.87 -1.21 -12.96
N PHE A 193 -21.70 -0.06 -12.31
CA PHE A 193 -20.41 0.48 -11.86
C PHE A 193 -20.46 0.52 -10.33
N PHE A 194 -19.61 -0.26 -9.65
CA PHE A 194 -19.36 -0.09 -8.23
C PHE A 194 -18.00 0.59 -8.09
N GLN A 195 -18.04 1.89 -7.79
CA GLN A 195 -16.89 2.69 -7.38
C GLN A 195 -17.12 3.02 -5.90
N TYR A 196 -16.36 2.42 -5.00
CA TYR A 196 -16.37 2.80 -3.59
C TYR A 196 -15.46 4.01 -3.41
N LEU A 197 -16.05 5.20 -3.25
CA LEU A 197 -15.43 6.34 -2.57
C LEU A 197 -15.62 6.12 -1.06
N SER A 198 -14.55 6.09 -0.28
CA SER A 198 -14.64 6.19 1.18
C SER A 198 -14.23 7.62 1.58
N PHE A 199 -15.16 8.34 2.20
CA PHE A 199 -14.95 9.66 2.77
C PHE A 199 -14.27 9.52 4.14
N ALA A 200 -13.15 10.23 4.34
CA ALA A 200 -12.59 10.47 5.67
C ALA A 200 -13.09 11.83 6.19
N THR A 201 -13.91 11.81 7.23
CA THR A 201 -14.28 13.01 7.99
C THR A 201 -13.17 13.34 8.98
N VAL A 202 -12.63 14.56 8.90
CA VAL A 202 -11.63 15.11 9.82
C VAL A 202 -12.33 15.61 11.09
N ALA A 203 -11.89 15.15 12.25
CA ALA A 203 -12.31 15.71 13.55
C ALA A 203 -11.41 16.91 13.93
N PRO A 204 -11.94 18.00 14.51
CA PRO A 204 -11.13 19.13 14.95
C PRO A 204 -10.48 18.87 16.33
N LEU A 205 -9.23 19.33 16.48
CA LEU A 205 -8.48 19.37 17.74
C LEU A 205 -9.00 20.48 18.68
N PRO A 206 -9.01 20.29 20.02
CA PRO A 206 -9.41 21.34 20.94
C PRO A 206 -8.28 22.35 21.20
N SER A 207 -8.64 23.63 21.32
CA SER A 207 -7.71 24.70 21.71
C SER A 207 -7.31 24.58 23.18
N ILE A 208 -6.02 24.70 23.45
CA ILE A 208 -5.49 24.88 24.82
C ILE A 208 -5.52 26.39 25.12
N ARG A 209 -6.13 26.75 26.26
CA ARG A 209 -5.87 28.01 26.98
C ARG A 209 -4.89 27.74 28.10
#